data_AF-A0A7V6M8U4-F1
#
_entry.id   AF-A0A7V6M8U4-F1
#
_cell.length_a   1.000
_cell.length_b   1.000
_cell.length_c   1.000
_cell.angle_alpha   90.00
_cell.angle_beta   90.00
_cell.angle_gamma   90.00
#
_symmetry.space_group_name_H-M   'P 1'
#
loop_
_entity.id
_entity.type
_entity.pdbx_description
1 polymer ?
#
loop_
_entity_poly.entity_id
_entity_poly.type
_entity_poly.pdbx_seq_one_letter_code
_entity_poly.pdbx_strand_id
1 'polypeptide(L)'
;MINIDNNIDKIIKLFNDHKKEIYVVGGATRDLLLGLTPLDYDLTTNALPHEIETILKDYRIDKRGKHFGSYSLVVDNLSIQITTYR
;
A
#
# COMPACT_ATOMS: atom_id res chain seq x y z
N MET A 1 -14.93 -15.27 3.60
CA MET A 1 -13.57 -14.81 3.98
C MET A 1 -13.10 -13.90 2.87
N ILE A 2 -12.65 -12.68 3.17
CA ILE A 2 -12.08 -11.79 2.15
C ILE A 2 -10.70 -12.35 1.78
N ASN A 3 -10.47 -12.61 0.50
CA ASN A 3 -9.19 -13.09 -0.01
C ASN A 3 -8.40 -11.90 -0.56
N ILE A 4 -7.23 -11.65 0.02
CA ILE A 4 -6.36 -10.54 -0.37
C ILE A 4 -5.08 -11.08 -1.02
N ASP A 5 -4.47 -10.30 -1.90
CA ASP A 5 -3.23 -10.71 -2.55
C ASP A 5 -2.07 -10.85 -1.55
N ASN A 6 -1.29 -11.92 -1.66
CA ASN A 6 -0.16 -12.21 -0.78
C ASN A 6 0.88 -11.07 -0.73
N ASN A 7 1.05 -10.31 -1.80
CA ASN A 7 1.95 -9.17 -1.83
C ASN A 7 1.43 -8.01 -0.98
N ILE A 8 0.12 -7.86 -0.89
CA ILE A 8 -0.51 -6.88 0.00
C ILE A 8 -0.35 -7.30 1.46
N ASP A 9 -0.52 -8.59 1.77
CA ASP A 9 -0.25 -9.10 3.13
C ASP A 9 1.21 -8.87 3.57
N LYS A 10 2.18 -9.06 2.66
CA LYS A 10 3.60 -8.76 2.95
C LYS A 10 3.82 -7.28 3.23
N ILE A 11 3.22 -6.39 2.43
CA ILE A 11 3.33 -4.93 2.64
C ILE A 11 2.67 -4.54 3.97
N ILE A 12 1.48 -5.06 4.27
CA ILE A 12 0.78 -4.78 5.53
C ILE A 12 1.63 -5.21 6.72
N LYS A 13 2.18 -6.43 6.67
CA LYS A 13 3.08 -6.94 7.71
C LYS A 13 4.32 -6.06 7.86
N LEU A 14 4.93 -5.65 6.76
CA LEU A 14 6.13 -4.81 6.76
C LEU A 14 5.91 -3.46 7.47
N PHE A 15 4.78 -2.81 7.25
CA PHE A 15 4.41 -1.57 7.96
C PHE A 15 4.07 -1.82 9.43
N ASN A 16 3.35 -2.91 9.74
CA ASN A 16 3.03 -3.29 11.11
C ASN A 16 4.29 -3.61 11.94
N ASP A 17 5.30 -4.24 11.34
CA ASP A 17 6.59 -4.51 11.98
C ASP A 17 7.33 -3.21 12.35
N HIS A 18 7.09 -2.13 11.60
CA HIS A 18 7.55 -0.76 11.89
C HIS A 18 6.58 0.06 12.76
N LYS A 19 5.56 -0.57 13.35
CA LYS A 19 4.54 0.07 14.20
C LYS A 19 3.77 1.18 13.48
N LYS A 20 3.54 1.01 12.18
CA LYS A 20 2.71 1.89 11.36
C LYS A 20 1.41 1.23 11.00
N GLU A 21 0.34 2.00 11.11
CA GLU A 21 -0.98 1.61 10.63
C GLU A 21 -0.98 1.63 9.11
N ILE A 22 -1.64 0.67 8.49
CA ILE A 22 -1.81 0.61 7.05
C ILE A 22 -3.12 -0.09 6.70
N TYR A 23 -3.88 0.50 5.79
CA TYR A 23 -5.21 0.02 5.42
C TYR A 23 -5.39 0.03 3.91
N VAL A 24 -6.05 -0.99 3.38
CA VAL A 24 -6.57 -0.97 2.01
C VAL A 24 -7.79 -0.07 1.97
N VAL A 25 -7.82 0.83 0.98
CA VAL A 25 -8.88 1.82 0.80
C VAL A 25 -9.36 1.85 -0.65
N GLY A 26 -10.45 2.59 -0.90
CA GLY A 26 -10.91 2.91 -2.24
C GLY A 26 -11.49 1.72 -3.00
N GLY A 27 -11.15 1.62 -4.29
CA GLY A 27 -11.70 0.63 -5.21
C GLY A 27 -11.40 -0.80 -4.80
N ALA A 28 -10.18 -1.06 -4.31
CA ALA A 28 -9.79 -2.39 -3.83
C ALA A 28 -10.68 -2.87 -2.67
N THR A 29 -10.98 -1.99 -1.71
CA THR A 29 -11.90 -2.34 -0.60
C THR A 29 -13.30 -2.67 -1.12
N ARG A 30 -13.84 -1.88 -2.06
CA ARG A 30 -15.13 -2.16 -2.70
C ARG A 30 -15.11 -3.53 -3.38
N ASP A 31 -14.10 -3.80 -4.18
CA ASP A 31 -14.00 -5.03 -4.97
C ASP A 31 -13.90 -6.26 -4.05
N LEU A 32 -13.08 -6.19 -3.00
CA LEU A 32 -12.96 -7.23 -1.98
C LEU A 32 -14.30 -7.52 -1.27
N LEU A 33 -15.08 -6.48 -0.93
CA LEU A 33 -16.40 -6.63 -0.30
C LEU A 33 -17.43 -7.26 -1.24
N LEU A 34 -17.27 -7.06 -2.55
CA LEU A 34 -18.09 -7.68 -3.58
C LEU A 34 -17.61 -9.09 -3.97
N GLY A 35 -16.51 -9.58 -3.38
CA GLY A 35 -15.90 -10.86 -3.73
C GLY A 35 -15.18 -10.86 -5.09
N LEU A 36 -14.85 -9.68 -5.62
CA LEU A 36 -14.06 -9.50 -6.82
C LEU A 36 -12.57 -9.43 -6.47
N THR A 37 -11.70 -9.72 -7.44
CA THR A 37 -10.25 -9.55 -7.30
C THR A 37 -9.84 -8.15 -7.76
N PRO A 38 -9.28 -7.30 -6.88
CA PRO A 38 -8.77 -6.00 -7.28
C PRO A 38 -7.62 -6.14 -8.30
N LEU A 39 -7.56 -5.23 -9.27
CA LEU A 39 -6.47 -5.17 -10.26
C LEU A 39 -5.28 -4.33 -9.76
N ASP A 40 -5.54 -3.44 -8.80
CA ASP A 40 -4.61 -2.53 -8.18
C ASP A 40 -5.05 -2.27 -6.72
N TYR A 41 -4.11 -1.82 -5.90
CA TYR A 41 -4.37 -1.55 -4.49
C TYR A 41 -3.93 -0.15 -4.09
N ASP A 42 -4.88 0.62 -3.57
CA ASP A 42 -4.61 1.85 -2.84
C ASP A 42 -4.55 1.53 -1.35
N LEU A 43 -3.44 1.91 -0.71
CA LEU A 43 -3.25 1.82 0.73
C LEU A 43 -3.02 3.19 1.33
N THR A 44 -3.45 3.34 2.58
CA THR A 44 -3.19 4.54 3.37
C THR A 44 -2.56 4.21 4.71
N THR A 45 -1.65 5.07 5.17
CA THR A 45 -0.83 4.82 6.36
C THR A 45 -0.63 6.08 7.19
N ASN A 46 -0.40 5.91 8.49
CA ASN A 46 0.06 6.99 9.37
C ASN A 46 1.58 7.26 9.25
N ALA A 47 2.30 6.50 8.42
CA ALA A 47 3.71 6.72 8.17
C ALA A 47 3.95 8.02 7.39
N LEU A 48 4.86 8.85 7.89
CA LEU A 48 5.29 10.05 7.21
C LEU A 48 6.09 9.69 5.94
N PRO A 49 6.19 10.60 4.95
CA PRO A 49 6.88 10.32 3.69
C PRO A 49 8.31 9.74 3.84
N HIS A 50 9.10 10.24 4.79
CA HIS A 50 10.45 9.72 5.05
C HIS A 50 10.45 8.32 5.69
N GLU A 51 9.41 7.99 6.47
CA GLU A 51 9.22 6.67 7.06
C GLU A 51 8.79 5.67 5.99
N ILE A 52 7.89 6.06 5.08
CA ILE A 52 7.50 5.24 3.92
C ILE A 52 8.74 4.86 3.10
N GLU A 53 9.61 5.83 2.80
CA GLU A 53 10.87 5.57 2.08
C GLU A 53 11.82 4.64 2.83
N THR A 54 11.81 4.68 4.16
CA THR A 54 12.63 3.81 5.02
C THR A 54 12.09 2.39 5.07
N ILE A 55 10.77 2.24 5.25
CA ILE A 55 10.07 0.96 5.32
C ILE A 55 10.18 0.23 3.98
N LEU A 56 10.03 0.97 2.87
CA LEU A 56 10.07 0.44 1.51
C LEU A 56 11.48 0.48 0.87
N LYS A 57 12.55 0.59 1.67
CA LYS A 57 13.93 0.73 1.16
C LYS A 57 14.36 -0.39 0.21
N ASP A 58 13.80 -1.60 0.38
CA ASP A 58 14.11 -2.79 -0.42
C ASP A 58 13.18 -2.93 -1.64
N TYR A 59 12.24 -2.00 -1.81
CA TYR A 59 11.31 -1.94 -2.94
C TYR A 59 11.70 -0.81 -3.89
N ARG A 60 11.46 -1.04 -5.18
CA ARG A 60 11.55 0.03 -6.18
C ARG A 60 10.29 0.89 -6.10
N ILE A 61 10.40 2.06 -5.48
CA ILE A 61 9.32 3.04 -5.36
C ILE A 61 9.49 4.20 -6.34
N ASP A 62 8.37 4.67 -6.89
CA ASP A 62 8.26 5.92 -7.63
C ASP A 62 7.99 7.08 -6.66
N LYS A 63 8.89 8.07 -6.68
CA LYS A 63 8.85 9.24 -5.80
C LYS A 63 8.21 10.48 -6.44
N ARG A 64 7.71 10.40 -7.68
CA ARG A 64 7.04 11.55 -8.36
C ARG A 64 5.87 12.11 -7.54
N GLY A 65 5.15 11.24 -6.84
CA GLY A 65 4.03 11.61 -5.95
C GLY A 65 4.42 12.12 -4.56
N LYS A 66 5.72 12.15 -4.21
CA LYS A 66 6.20 12.45 -2.84
C LYS A 66 5.68 13.77 -2.28
N HIS A 67 5.61 14.82 -3.11
CA HIS A 67 5.09 16.13 -2.69
C HIS A 67 3.62 16.10 -2.27
N PHE A 68 2.88 15.09 -2.73
CA PHE A 68 1.50 14.81 -2.34
C PHE A 68 1.41 13.74 -1.24
N GLY A 69 2.54 13.28 -0.69
CA GLY A 69 2.59 12.24 0.32
C GLY A 69 2.24 10.84 -0.21
N SER A 70 2.35 10.63 -1.53
CA SER A 70 1.97 9.39 -2.20
C SER A 70 3.14 8.75 -2.94
N TYR A 71 3.23 7.43 -2.86
CA TYR A 71 4.28 6.63 -3.46
C TYR A 71 3.64 5.47 -4.23
N SER A 72 4.16 5.20 -5.42
CA SER A 72 3.70 4.06 -6.23
C SER A 72 4.81 3.02 -6.34
N LEU A 73 4.44 1.75 -6.31
CA LEU A 73 5.36 0.62 -6.51
C LEU A 73 4.66 -0.50 -7.27
N VAL A 74 5.45 -1.34 -7.94
CA VAL A 74 4.97 -2.53 -8.64
C VAL A 74 5.66 -3.75 -8.04
N VAL A 75 4.87 -4.72 -7.56
CA VAL A 75 5.36 -5.97 -6.96
C VAL A 75 4.69 -7.14 -7.67
N ASP A 76 5.46 -7.98 -8.35
CA ASP A 76 4.95 -9.11 -9.16
C ASP A 76 3.78 -8.72 -10.10
N ASN A 77 3.96 -7.63 -10.85
CA ASN A 77 2.94 -7.02 -11.73
C ASN A 77 1.71 -6.41 -11.04
N LEU A 78 1.64 -6.44 -9.70
CA LEU A 78 0.59 -5.76 -8.94
C LEU A 78 0.97 -4.29 -8.74
N SER A 79 0.11 -3.39 -9.21
CA SER A 79 0.25 -1.95 -8.97
C SER A 79 -0.25 -1.59 -7.58
N ILE A 80 0.59 -0.91 -6.81
CA ILE A 80 0.30 -0.52 -5.43
C ILE A 80 0.58 0.97 -5.27
N GLN A 81 -0.34 1.70 -4.67
CA GLN A 81 -0.12 3.07 -4.22
C GLN A 81 -0.24 3.14 -2.70
N ILE A 82 0.68 3.85 -2.05
CA ILE A 82 0.70 4.06 -0.60
C ILE A 82 0.73 5.56 -0.33
N THR A 83 -0.27 6.06 0.40
CA THR A 83 -0.42 7.49 0.69
C THR A 83 -0.56 7.75 2.19
N THR A 84 0.20 8.71 2.71
CA THR A 84 0.05 9.17 4.11
C THR A 84 -1.33 9.79 4.37
N TYR A 85 -1.82 9.75 5.61
CA TYR A 85 -3.03 10.49 6.01
C TYR A 85 -2.90 11.99 5.73
N ARG A 86 -3.99 12.60 5.25
CA ARG A 86 -4.12 14.03 4.97
C ARG A 86 -5.59 14.44 4.88
#